data_AF-A0A1V9K931-F1
#
_entry.id   AF-A0A1V9K931-F1
#
_cell.length_a   1.000
_cell.length_b   1.000
_cell.length_c   1.000
_cell.angle_alpha   90.00
_cell.angle_beta   90.00
_cell.angle_gamma   90.00
#
_symmetry.space_group_name_H-M   'P 1'
#
loop_
_entity.id
_entity.type
_entity.pdbx_description
1 polymer ?
#
loop_
_entity_poly.entity_id
_entity_poly.type
_entity_poly.pdbx_seq_one_letter_code
_entity_poly.pdbx_strand_id
1 'polypeptide(L)'
;MSFVFNVALGRVGYYAGLPAANDGLVAIALEASGLETDAVLRDKATFAAVVAGTTNEQTTLPRKPLTNVTATVDNANDRLNLDCDDVTWAGPGGNAVGAIVLAYDPDTTTGTDADLIPLSLHTVTWSPGDGIDTTWTIADFLRSSSTT
;
A
#
# COMPACT_ATOMS: atom_id res chain seq x y z
N MET A 1 -7.93 -10.78 -0.77
CA MET A 1 -6.80 -11.37 -0.03
C MET A 1 -5.76 -10.28 0.19
N SER A 2 -5.14 -10.18 1.36
CA SER A 2 -4.09 -9.18 1.60
C SER A 2 -2.80 -9.89 1.97
N PHE A 3 -1.66 -9.41 1.47
CA PHE A 3 -0.36 -10.04 1.73
C PHE A 3 0.77 -8.99 1.81
N VAL A 4 1.90 -9.42 2.37
CA VAL A 4 3.16 -8.67 2.40
C VAL A 4 4.05 -9.13 1.24
N PHE A 5 4.63 -8.20 0.50
CA PHE A 5 5.55 -8.54 -0.58
C PHE A 5 6.83 -9.16 -0.04
N ASN A 6 7.42 -10.11 -0.78
CA ASN A 6 8.62 -10.84 -0.33
C ASN A 6 9.81 -9.90 -0.06
N VAL A 7 9.93 -8.80 -0.82
CA VAL A 7 10.96 -7.77 -0.64
C VAL A 7 10.85 -7.04 0.71
N ALA A 8 9.65 -6.98 1.30
CA ALA A 8 9.37 -6.25 2.52
C ALA A 8 9.38 -7.14 3.78
N LEU A 9 9.44 -8.47 3.62
CA LEU A 9 9.48 -9.40 4.75
C LEU A 9 10.62 -9.08 5.72
N GLY A 10 10.31 -9.06 7.01
CA GLY A 10 11.25 -8.71 8.09
C GLY A 10 11.62 -7.23 8.18
N ARG A 11 11.19 -6.39 7.22
CA ARG A 11 11.51 -4.95 7.18
C ARG A 11 10.29 -4.03 7.21
N VAL A 12 9.06 -4.56 7.13
CA VAL A 12 7.87 -3.69 7.07
C VAL A 12 7.79 -2.71 8.23
N GLY A 13 8.10 -3.16 9.46
CA GLY A 13 8.15 -2.27 10.62
C GLY A 13 9.25 -1.21 10.55
N TYR A 14 10.40 -1.53 9.94
CA TYR A 14 11.47 -0.56 9.70
C TYR A 14 11.01 0.51 8.70
N TYR A 15 10.42 0.13 7.57
CA TYR A 15 9.94 1.09 6.57
C TYR A 15 8.76 1.92 7.05
N ALA A 16 7.84 1.35 7.84
CA ALA A 16 6.78 2.12 8.49
C ALA A 16 7.30 3.07 9.59
N GLY A 17 8.52 2.86 10.07
CA GLY A 17 9.22 3.76 10.98
C GLY A 17 9.85 4.98 10.30
N LEU A 18 9.73 5.12 8.97
CA LEU A 18 10.23 6.26 8.18
C LEU A 18 11.70 6.61 8.50
N PRO A 19 12.65 5.71 8.19
CA PRO A 19 14.05 5.80 8.60
C PRO A 19 14.90 6.85 7.85
N ALA A 20 14.44 7.38 6.72
CA ALA A 20 15.13 8.39 5.93
C ALA A 20 14.64 9.81 6.27
N ALA A 21 15.26 10.83 5.67
CA ALA A 21 14.95 12.22 6.02
C ALA A 21 13.64 12.73 5.37
N ASN A 22 13.30 12.24 4.19
CA ASN A 22 12.17 12.70 3.37
C ASN A 22 11.27 11.54 2.95
N ASP A 23 11.34 10.40 3.63
CA ASP A 23 10.56 9.23 3.24
C ASP A 23 9.10 9.33 3.67
N GLY A 24 8.30 8.45 3.07
CA GLY A 24 6.88 8.35 3.35
C GLY A 24 6.33 6.98 2.95
N LEU A 25 5.08 6.74 3.32
CA LEU A 25 4.30 5.65 2.76
C LEU A 25 3.27 6.22 1.80
N VAL A 26 2.99 5.47 0.73
CA VAL A 26 2.03 5.86 -0.30
C VAL A 26 1.07 4.72 -0.59
N ALA A 27 -0.24 5.03 -0.61
CA ALA A 27 -1.28 4.15 -1.09
C ALA A 27 -1.51 4.37 -2.59
N ILE A 28 -1.42 3.29 -3.35
CA ILE A 28 -1.53 3.28 -4.81
C ILE A 28 -2.64 2.31 -5.22
N ALA A 29 -3.68 2.82 -5.88
CA ALA A 29 -4.81 2.01 -6.34
C ALA A 29 -4.45 1.28 -7.63
N LEU A 30 -4.85 0.02 -7.74
CA LEU A 30 -4.65 -0.83 -8.92
C LEU A 30 -5.99 -1.20 -9.54
N GLU A 31 -6.06 -1.18 -10.86
CA GLU A 31 -7.26 -1.58 -11.59
C GLU A 31 -7.60 -3.04 -11.32
N ALA A 32 -8.90 -3.35 -11.25
CA ALA A 32 -9.38 -4.73 -11.16
C ALA A 32 -9.08 -5.52 -12.45
N SER A 33 -9.10 -4.84 -13.59
CA SER A 33 -8.77 -5.42 -14.88
C SER A 33 -7.26 -5.56 -15.04
N GLY A 34 -6.80 -6.73 -15.47
CA GLY A 34 -5.38 -6.99 -15.71
C GLY A 34 -4.55 -7.26 -14.45
N LEU A 35 -5.13 -7.15 -13.24
CA LEU A 35 -4.42 -7.42 -11.99
C LEU A 35 -3.82 -8.83 -12.00
N GLU A 36 -2.49 -8.89 -11.92
CA GLU A 36 -1.76 -10.15 -11.83
C GLU A 36 -2.13 -10.92 -10.55
N THR A 37 -1.97 -12.25 -10.56
CA THR A 37 -2.26 -13.07 -9.38
C THR A 37 -1.34 -12.72 -8.20
N ASP A 38 -1.82 -12.96 -6.97
CA ASP A 38 -1.01 -12.81 -5.75
C ASP A 38 0.33 -13.53 -5.81
N ALA A 39 0.40 -14.72 -6.45
CA ALA A 39 1.64 -15.48 -6.59
C ALA A 39 2.70 -14.74 -7.42
N VAL A 40 2.27 -14.00 -8.44
CA VAL A 40 3.17 -13.20 -9.30
C VAL A 40 3.51 -11.87 -8.64
N LEU A 41 2.52 -11.19 -8.05
CA LEU A 41 2.72 -9.89 -7.42
C LEU A 41 3.63 -9.98 -6.20
N ARG A 42 3.52 -11.04 -5.40
CA ARG A 42 4.31 -11.22 -4.16
C ARG A 42 5.83 -11.14 -4.37
N ASP A 43 6.31 -11.52 -5.55
CA ASP A 43 7.73 -11.53 -5.88
C ASP A 43 8.25 -10.22 -6.50
N LYS A 44 7.40 -9.21 -6.70
CA LYS A 44 7.82 -7.92 -7.24
C LYS A 44 8.56 -7.10 -6.16
N ALA A 45 9.73 -6.56 -6.53
CA ALA A 45 10.62 -5.86 -5.60
C ALA A 45 10.49 -4.33 -5.64
N THR A 46 9.86 -3.78 -6.67
CA THR A 46 9.65 -2.33 -6.86
C THR A 46 8.24 -2.10 -7.40
N PHE A 47 7.68 -0.91 -7.20
CA PHE A 47 6.38 -0.58 -7.80
C PHE A 47 6.45 -0.60 -9.34
N ALA A 48 7.58 -0.20 -9.92
CA ALA A 48 7.81 -0.34 -11.37
C ALA A 48 7.64 -1.79 -11.84
N ALA A 49 8.10 -2.78 -11.06
CA ALA A 49 7.92 -4.19 -11.37
C ALA A 49 6.48 -4.69 -11.16
N VAL A 50 5.72 -4.07 -10.25
CA VAL A 50 4.28 -4.32 -10.06
C VAL A 50 3.51 -3.95 -11.33
N VAL A 51 3.79 -2.79 -11.92
CA VAL A 51 3.07 -2.28 -13.10
C VAL A 51 3.71 -2.62 -14.45
N ALA A 52 4.81 -3.38 -14.47
CA ALA A 52 5.47 -3.81 -15.71
C ALA A 52 4.74 -4.97 -16.42
N GLY A 53 3.87 -5.70 -15.70
CA GLY A 53 3.09 -6.83 -16.21
C GLY A 53 1.75 -6.39 -16.80
N THR A 54 0.71 -7.17 -16.54
CA THR A 54 -0.67 -6.81 -16.94
C THR A 54 -1.37 -5.91 -15.92
N THR A 55 -0.81 -5.79 -14.70
CA THR A 55 -1.34 -4.96 -13.63
C THR A 55 -1.22 -3.49 -13.98
N ASN A 56 -2.33 -2.74 -13.89
CA ASN A 56 -2.35 -1.31 -14.17
C ASN A 56 -2.60 -0.53 -12.88
N GLU A 57 -1.89 0.59 -12.71
CA GLU A 57 -2.28 1.62 -11.74
C GLU A 57 -3.59 2.28 -12.16
N GLN A 58 -4.49 2.51 -11.22
CA GLN A 58 -5.70 3.29 -11.45
C GLN A 58 -5.37 4.78 -11.42
N THR A 59 -4.86 5.30 -12.53
CA THR A 59 -4.29 6.66 -12.62
C THR A 59 -5.30 7.80 -12.43
N THR A 60 -6.61 7.55 -12.52
CA THR A 60 -7.62 8.58 -12.19
C THR A 60 -7.77 8.77 -10.67
N LEU A 61 -7.30 7.82 -9.88
CA LEU A 61 -7.18 7.94 -8.43
C LEU A 61 -5.74 8.34 -8.11
N PRO A 62 -5.47 9.59 -7.70
CA PRO A 62 -4.12 9.99 -7.36
C PRO A 62 -3.59 9.11 -6.23
N ARG A 63 -2.29 8.79 -6.29
CA ARG A 63 -1.56 8.20 -5.18
C ARG A 63 -1.76 9.04 -3.92
N LYS A 64 -1.96 8.39 -2.78
CA LYS A 64 -2.24 9.06 -1.51
C LYS A 64 -1.06 8.87 -0.56
N PRO A 65 -0.30 9.92 -0.25
CA PRO A 65 0.63 9.90 0.87
C PRO A 65 -0.14 9.54 2.14
N LEU A 66 0.36 8.58 2.91
CA LEU A 66 -0.22 8.23 4.19
C LEU A 66 0.20 9.26 5.24
N THR A 67 -0.72 9.63 6.12
CA THR A 67 -0.48 10.54 7.24
C THR A 67 -0.61 9.79 8.55
N ASN A 68 0.05 10.31 9.59
CA ASN A 68 0.08 9.72 10.94
C ASN A 68 0.45 8.22 10.93
N VAL A 69 1.43 7.84 10.09
CA VAL A 69 1.95 6.48 10.07
C VAL A 69 2.55 6.15 11.45
N THR A 70 2.16 5.01 12.02
CA THR A 70 2.70 4.53 13.29
C THR A 70 3.16 3.08 13.17
N ALA A 71 4.22 2.76 13.92
CA ALA A 71 4.73 1.41 14.11
C ALA A 71 4.79 1.13 15.63
N THR A 72 3.70 0.59 16.16
CA THR A 72 3.51 0.47 17.62
C THR A 72 3.71 -0.96 18.08
N VAL A 73 4.71 -1.18 18.94
CA VAL A 73 4.94 -2.47 19.60
C VAL A 73 3.98 -2.64 20.77
N ASP A 74 3.11 -3.65 20.67
CA ASP A 74 2.12 -4.05 21.66
C ASP A 74 2.63 -5.30 22.39
N ASN A 75 3.36 -5.08 23.48
CA ASN A 75 3.92 -6.15 24.32
C ASN A 75 2.84 -6.96 25.06
N ALA A 76 1.61 -6.48 25.17
CA ALA A 76 0.53 -7.20 25.84
C ALA A 76 -0.08 -8.27 24.93
N ASN A 77 -0.02 -8.06 23.62
CA ASN A 77 -0.56 -8.97 22.60
C ASN A 77 0.52 -9.54 21.67
N ASP A 78 1.80 -9.39 22.03
CA ASP A 78 2.97 -9.93 21.30
C ASP A 78 2.96 -9.60 19.80
N ARG A 79 2.70 -8.33 19.48
CA ARG A 79 2.55 -7.88 18.08
C ARG A 79 3.07 -6.47 17.82
N LEU A 80 3.46 -6.24 16.58
CA LEU A 80 3.65 -4.93 15.99
C LEU A 80 2.40 -4.56 15.20
N ASN A 81 1.84 -3.39 15.52
CA ASN A 81 0.69 -2.79 14.82
C ASN A 81 1.20 -1.66 13.93
N LEU A 82 0.93 -1.74 12.63
CA LEU A 82 1.24 -0.70 11.65
C LEU A 82 -0.05 -0.06 11.19
N ASP A 83 -0.16 1.25 11.42
CA ASP A 83 -1.40 2.00 11.23
C ASP A 83 -1.15 3.38 10.63
N CYS A 84 -2.20 4.01 10.09
CA CYS A 84 -2.20 5.37 9.56
C CYS A 84 -3.62 5.94 9.55
N ASP A 85 -3.77 7.23 9.24
CA ASP A 85 -5.11 7.80 9.04
C ASP A 85 -5.86 7.13 7.88
N ASP A 86 -7.19 7.18 7.95
CA ASP A 86 -8.08 6.81 6.85
C ASP A 86 -7.75 7.59 5.57
N VAL A 87 -7.76 6.88 4.44
CA VAL A 87 -7.45 7.47 3.14
C VAL A 87 -8.73 7.76 2.38
N THR A 88 -8.98 9.02 2.04
CA THR A 88 -10.15 9.43 1.26
C THR A 88 -9.78 9.93 -0.14
N TRP A 89 -10.43 9.38 -1.17
CA TRP A 89 -10.46 9.93 -2.51
C TRP A 89 -11.78 10.66 -2.72
N ALA A 90 -11.71 11.96 -3.03
CA ALA A 90 -12.89 12.79 -3.19
C ALA A 90 -13.48 12.62 -4.59
N GLY A 91 -14.76 12.26 -4.66
CA GLY A 91 -15.53 11.99 -5.89
C GLY A 91 -14.76 11.29 -7.02
N PRO A 92 -14.13 10.12 -6.80
CA PRO A 92 -13.28 9.51 -7.80
C PRO A 92 -14.12 8.95 -8.96
N GLY A 93 -13.65 9.20 -10.19
CA GLY A 93 -14.07 8.48 -11.39
C GLY A 93 -12.98 7.51 -11.83
N GLY A 94 -13.24 6.66 -12.82
CA GLY A 94 -12.25 5.73 -13.38
C GLY A 94 -12.74 4.29 -13.48
N ASN A 95 -11.81 3.38 -13.77
CA ASN A 95 -12.14 1.95 -13.83
C ASN A 95 -12.24 1.36 -12.42
N ALA A 96 -12.87 0.20 -12.31
CA ALA A 96 -12.95 -0.56 -11.06
C ALA A 96 -11.55 -0.82 -10.48
N VAL A 97 -11.45 -0.76 -9.15
CA VAL A 97 -10.20 -1.03 -8.40
C VAL A 97 -10.30 -2.39 -7.74
N GLY A 98 -9.26 -3.20 -7.91
CA GLY A 98 -9.17 -4.54 -7.34
C GLY A 98 -8.20 -4.64 -6.17
N ALA A 99 -7.27 -3.68 -6.03
CA ALA A 99 -6.30 -3.69 -4.96
C ALA A 99 -5.75 -2.29 -4.65
N ILE A 100 -5.23 -2.13 -3.44
CA ILE A 100 -4.39 -1.01 -3.03
C ILE A 100 -3.03 -1.58 -2.63
N VAL A 101 -1.96 -1.06 -3.20
CA VAL A 101 -0.59 -1.33 -2.75
C VAL A 101 -0.15 -0.21 -1.83
N LEU A 102 0.35 -0.57 -0.65
CA LEU A 102 1.14 0.34 0.17
C LEU A 102 2.61 0.17 -0.20
N ALA A 103 3.27 1.26 -0.57
CA ALA A 103 4.69 1.28 -0.88
C ALA A 103 5.43 2.27 0.02
N TYR A 104 6.67 1.94 0.36
CA TYR A 104 7.63 2.85 0.96
C TYR A 104 8.29 3.67 -0.13
N ASP A 105 8.28 4.99 0.05
CA ASP A 105 8.99 5.96 -0.76
C ASP A 105 10.20 6.47 0.02
N PRO A 106 11.45 6.17 -0.39
CA PRO A 106 12.64 6.62 0.33
C PRO A 106 12.88 8.14 0.27
N ASP A 107 12.29 8.85 -0.69
CA ASP A 107 12.41 10.30 -0.82
C ASP A 107 11.23 10.88 -1.59
N THR A 108 10.22 11.38 -0.88
CA THR A 108 8.99 11.94 -1.43
C THR A 108 9.18 13.21 -2.26
N THR A 109 10.41 13.74 -2.37
CA THR A 109 10.73 14.94 -3.16
C THR A 109 11.30 14.63 -4.55
N THR A 110 11.68 13.37 -4.80
CA THR A 110 12.36 12.92 -6.02
C THR A 110 12.05 11.43 -6.27
N GLY A 111 12.73 10.80 -7.22
CA GLY A 111 12.64 9.37 -7.46
C GLY A 111 11.61 8.97 -8.51
N THR A 112 11.48 7.65 -8.64
CA THR A 112 10.68 6.97 -9.66
C THR A 112 10.03 5.74 -9.04
N ASP A 113 9.16 5.07 -9.81
CA ASP A 113 8.53 3.81 -9.38
C ASP A 113 9.55 2.68 -9.12
N ALA A 114 10.78 2.80 -9.61
CA ALA A 114 11.86 1.87 -9.31
C ALA A 114 12.42 2.03 -7.89
N ASP A 115 12.23 3.19 -7.28
CA ASP A 115 12.66 3.50 -5.92
C ASP A 115 11.62 3.09 -4.87
N LEU A 116 10.34 3.01 -5.27
CA LEU A 116 9.24 2.63 -4.41
C LEU A 116 9.28 1.12 -4.07
N ILE A 117 9.38 0.81 -2.79
CA ILE A 117 9.41 -0.57 -2.28
C ILE A 117 8.00 -0.99 -1.88
N PRO A 118 7.35 -1.94 -2.58
CA PRO A 118 6.01 -2.39 -2.21
C PRO A 118 6.07 -3.15 -0.87
N LEU A 119 5.19 -2.80 0.06
CA LEU A 119 5.12 -3.35 1.41
C LEU A 119 4.02 -4.38 1.53
N SER A 120 2.77 -3.95 1.29
CA SER A 120 1.58 -4.80 1.37
C SER A 120 0.64 -4.52 0.21
N LEU A 121 -0.12 -5.55 -0.16
CA LEU A 121 -1.26 -5.45 -1.05
C LEU A 121 -2.53 -5.73 -0.27
N HIS A 122 -3.55 -4.91 -0.49
CA HIS A 122 -4.87 -5.02 0.09
C HIS A 122 -5.90 -5.20 -1.00
N THR A 123 -6.52 -6.38 -1.12
CA THR A 123 -7.66 -6.52 -2.04
C THR A 123 -8.80 -5.63 -1.57
N VAL A 124 -9.29 -4.82 -2.50
CA VAL A 124 -10.52 -4.05 -2.36
C VAL A 124 -11.40 -4.34 -3.56
N THR A 125 -12.68 -4.04 -3.46
CA THR A 125 -13.56 -4.10 -4.63
C THR A 125 -14.45 -2.88 -4.59
N TRP A 126 -14.16 -1.93 -5.47
CA TRP A 126 -15.02 -0.79 -5.69
C TRP A 126 -15.01 -0.38 -7.17
N SER A 127 -15.98 0.43 -7.55
CA SER A 127 -16.02 1.09 -8.86
C SER A 127 -16.14 2.60 -8.62
N PRO A 128 -15.10 3.39 -8.91
CA PRO A 128 -15.20 4.84 -8.93
C PRO A 128 -16.18 5.26 -10.03
N GLY A 129 -17.13 6.15 -9.77
CA GLY A 129 -18.08 6.53 -10.83
C GLY A 129 -19.20 7.48 -10.44
N ASP A 130 -19.60 7.48 -9.17
CA ASP A 130 -20.81 8.21 -8.77
C ASP A 130 -20.52 9.63 -8.23
N GLY A 131 -19.26 10.07 -8.27
CA GLY A 131 -18.85 11.37 -7.70
C GLY A 131 -18.93 11.44 -6.17
N ILE A 132 -19.06 10.29 -5.51
CA ILE A 132 -19.15 10.16 -4.06
C ILE A 132 -17.77 9.91 -3.49
N ASP A 133 -17.40 10.64 -2.45
CA ASP A 133 -16.15 10.42 -1.72
C ASP A 133 -16.07 8.97 -1.25
N THR A 134 -14.91 8.36 -1.49
CA THR A 134 -14.67 6.99 -1.09
C THR A 134 -13.49 6.94 -0.12
N THR A 135 -13.77 6.41 1.07
CA THR A 135 -12.79 6.28 2.15
C THR A 135 -12.40 4.83 2.30
N TRP A 136 -11.10 4.55 2.21
CA TRP A 136 -10.52 3.32 2.68
C TRP A 136 -10.21 3.48 4.17
N THR A 137 -11.03 2.85 5.00
CA THR A 137 -10.91 2.90 6.46
C THR A 137 -9.81 1.97 6.94
N ILE A 138 -8.87 2.50 7.75
CA ILE A 138 -7.68 1.80 8.21
C ILE A 138 -7.69 1.84 9.75
N ALA A 139 -7.59 0.67 10.36
CA ALA A 139 -7.38 0.53 11.81
C ALA A 139 -6.03 -0.13 12.14
N ASP A 140 -5.53 -0.94 11.21
CA ASP A 140 -4.16 -1.44 11.12
C ASP A 140 -4.01 -1.93 9.67
N PHE A 141 -3.11 -1.33 8.89
CA PHE A 141 -2.86 -1.85 7.54
C PHE A 141 -1.99 -3.11 7.57
N LEU A 142 -1.17 -3.30 8.60
CA LEU A 142 -0.46 -4.57 8.78
C LEU A 142 -0.23 -4.87 10.26
N ARG A 143 -0.24 -6.16 10.58
CA ARG A 143 0.18 -6.69 11.88
C ARG A 143 1.25 -7.75 11.70
N SER A 144 2.24 -7.74 12.57
CA SER A 144 3.22 -8.82 12.69
C SER A 144 3.23 -9.32 14.12
N SER A 145 2.91 -10.60 14.33
CA SER A 145 2.82 -11.19 15.66
C SER A 145 3.91 -12.24 15.86
N SER A 146 4.50 -12.27 17.05
CA SER A 146 5.36 -13.38 17.48
C SER A 146 4.48 -14.43 18.16
N THR A 147 3.77 -15.23 17.37
CA THR A 147 2.97 -16.36 17.89
C THR A 147 3.81 -17.63 17.92
N THR A 148 3.68 -18.42 18.99
CA THR A 148 4.13 -19.82 19.06
C THR A 148 3.07 -20.78 18.55
#